data_AF-A0A554ITR9-F1
#
_entry.id   AF-A0A554ITR9-F1
#
_cell.length_a   1.000
_cell.length_b   1.000
_cell.length_c   1.000
_cell.angle_alpha   90.00
_cell.angle_beta   90.00
_cell.angle_gamma   90.00
#
_symmetry.space_group_name_H-M   'P 1'
#
loop_
_entity.id
_entity.type
_entity.pdbx_description
1 polymer ?
#
loop_
_entity_poly.entity_id
_entity_poly.type
_entity_poly.pdbx_seq_one_letter_code
_entity_poly.pdbx_strand_id
1 'polypeptide(L)'
;MSDLKNITAHGRTLALIGKHVQVDGIKFITEPKDPLQVGIMERPKGYEVKPHRHPDRSITVQSVSEFFYVESGKVRLTIFDDSWNPVAKEEISTGEFALILSGGHGVEFLEDTRMHEVKQGPYPGDSGSKEFFRPIA
;
A
#
# COMPACT_ATOMS: atom_id res chain seq x y z
N MET A 1 18.68 -9.44 -1.22
CA MET A 1 17.57 -9.52 -2.19
C MET A 1 16.32 -9.28 -1.36
N SER A 2 15.89 -8.03 -1.23
CA SER A 2 14.72 -7.73 -0.43
C SER A 2 13.51 -7.80 -1.35
N ASP A 3 12.66 -8.78 -1.07
CA ASP A 3 11.31 -8.93 -1.61
C ASP A 3 10.42 -7.71 -1.36
N LEU A 4 10.90 -6.74 -0.57
CA LEU A 4 10.31 -5.42 -0.40
C LEU A 4 11.12 -4.37 -1.17
N LYS A 5 10.44 -3.62 -2.03
CA LYS A 5 11.00 -2.51 -2.82
C LYS A 5 10.39 -1.19 -2.38
N ASN A 6 11.25 -0.21 -2.10
CA ASN A 6 10.84 1.15 -1.76
C ASN A 6 10.95 2.04 -3.00
N ILE A 7 9.89 2.78 -3.30
CA ILE A 7 9.86 3.79 -4.36
C ILE A 7 9.86 5.15 -3.69
N THR A 8 10.90 5.93 -3.93
CA THR A 8 11.13 7.21 -3.25
C THR A 8 11.33 8.34 -4.25
N ALA A 9 10.81 9.52 -3.95
CA ALA A 9 11.09 10.76 -4.67
C ALA A 9 11.11 11.94 -3.69
N HIS A 10 11.94 12.95 -3.97
CA HIS A 10 12.00 14.18 -3.18
C HIS A 10 12.21 13.94 -1.66
N GLY A 11 13.00 12.92 -1.31
CA GLY A 11 13.28 12.56 0.09
C GLY A 11 12.12 11.90 0.85
N ARG A 12 11.06 11.46 0.16
CA ARG A 12 9.92 10.76 0.76
C ARG A 12 9.67 9.42 0.08
N THR A 13 9.04 8.50 0.80
CA THR A 13 8.53 7.24 0.25
C THR A 13 7.18 7.47 -0.39
N LEU A 14 7.07 7.16 -1.69
CA LEU A 14 5.82 7.20 -2.43
C LEU A 14 5.06 5.90 -2.31
N ALA A 15 5.76 4.77 -2.49
CA ALA A 15 5.15 3.45 -2.44
C ALA A 15 6.13 2.37 -1.97
N LEU A 16 5.57 1.27 -1.46
CA LEU A 16 6.27 0.03 -1.13
C LEU A 16 5.66 -1.10 -1.96
N ILE A 17 6.48 -1.94 -2.58
CA ILE A 17 6.04 -3.14 -3.30
C ILE A 17 6.57 -4.37 -2.59
N GLY A 18 5.68 -5.27 -2.18
CA GLY A 18 6.03 -6.51 -1.52
C GLY A 18 5.79 -7.73 -2.41
N LYS A 19 6.83 -8.53 -2.61
CA LYS A 19 6.86 -9.73 -3.45
C LYS A 19 7.32 -10.94 -2.65
N HIS A 20 6.39 -11.60 -1.95
CA HIS A 20 6.70 -12.74 -1.07
C HIS A 20 7.67 -12.43 0.09
N VAL A 21 7.57 -11.22 0.67
CA VAL A 21 8.47 -10.74 1.73
C VAL A 21 8.53 -11.69 2.92
N GLN A 22 9.72 -12.22 3.19
CA GLN A 22 9.99 -13.03 4.36
C GLN A 22 10.44 -12.17 5.56
N VAL A 23 9.97 -12.49 6.77
CA VAL A 23 10.33 -11.78 8.01
C VAL A 23 10.46 -12.74 9.19
N ASP A 24 11.36 -12.44 10.13
CA ASP A 24 11.39 -13.16 11.41
C ASP A 24 10.43 -12.50 12.42
N GLY A 25 9.37 -13.22 12.81
CA GLY A 25 8.42 -12.77 13.82
C GLY A 25 7.39 -11.75 13.31
N ILE A 26 7.56 -10.48 13.66
CA ILE A 26 6.72 -9.37 13.15
C ILE A 26 7.63 -8.23 12.73
N LYS A 27 7.40 -7.70 11.53
CA LYS A 27 8.08 -6.51 11.04
C LYS A 27 7.09 -5.56 10.40
N PHE A 28 7.04 -4.34 10.92
CA PHE A 28 6.35 -3.24 10.26
C PHE A 28 7.21 -2.72 9.11
N ILE A 29 6.61 -2.59 7.94
CA ILE A 29 7.24 -2.03 6.74
C ILE A 29 6.95 -0.53 6.58
N THR A 30 6.06 -0.01 7.43
CA THR A 30 5.67 1.39 7.56
C THR A 30 6.33 2.04 8.76
N GLU A 31 6.59 3.34 8.67
CA GLU A 31 7.12 4.14 9.77
C GLU A 31 6.01 4.50 10.77
N PRO A 32 6.30 4.71 12.07
CA PRO A 32 5.28 5.04 13.08
C PRO A 32 4.42 6.28 12.78
N LYS A 33 4.90 7.18 11.92
CA LYS A 33 4.22 8.40 11.50
C LYS A 33 3.32 8.23 10.27
N ASP A 34 3.42 7.10 9.58
CA ASP A 34 2.60 6.84 8.39
C ASP A 34 1.14 6.65 8.80
N PRO A 35 0.18 7.19 8.00
CA PRO A 35 -1.24 7.17 8.35
C PRO A 35 -1.85 5.76 8.29
N LEU A 36 -1.17 4.81 7.63
CA LEU A 36 -1.47 3.39 7.65
C LEU A 36 -0.28 2.60 8.18
N GLN A 37 -0.52 1.66 9.09
CA GLN A 37 0.49 0.73 9.56
C GLN A 37 0.31 -0.62 8.88
N VAL A 38 1.36 -1.11 8.22
CA VAL A 38 1.38 -2.44 7.58
C VAL A 38 2.47 -3.29 8.23
N GLY A 39 2.05 -4.35 8.90
CA GLY A 39 2.93 -5.34 9.52
C GLY A 39 2.88 -6.66 8.76
N ILE A 40 4.04 -7.26 8.52
CA ILE A 40 4.18 -8.62 8.03
C ILE A 40 4.54 -9.50 9.21
N MET A 41 3.90 -10.66 9.32
CA MET A 41 4.09 -11.59 10.43
C MET A 41 4.34 -13.00 9.94
N GLU A 42 5.38 -13.62 10.48
CA GLU A 42 5.63 -15.06 10.40
C GLU A 42 5.76 -15.60 11.81
N ARG A 43 4.84 -16.49 12.19
CA ARG A 43 4.81 -17.06 13.53
C ARG A 43 4.75 -18.58 13.45
N PRO A 44 5.52 -19.30 14.27
CA PRO A 44 5.46 -20.75 14.29
C PRO A 44 4.09 -21.21 14.81
N LYS A 45 3.69 -22.42 14.42
CA LYS A 45 2.48 -23.07 14.94
C LYS A 45 2.51 -23.08 16.47
N GLY A 46 1.41 -22.64 17.09
CA GLY A 46 1.26 -22.57 18.55
C GLY A 46 1.69 -21.23 19.17
N TYR A 47 2.24 -20.30 18.39
CA TYR A 47 2.46 -18.93 18.86
C TYR A 47 1.13 -18.21 19.07
N GLU A 48 0.94 -17.59 20.23
CA GLU A 48 -0.27 -16.85 20.57
C GLU A 48 0.01 -15.34 20.68
N VAL A 49 -0.77 -14.53 19.97
CA VAL A 49 -0.88 -13.09 20.23
C VAL A 49 -1.98 -12.91 21.27
N LYS A 50 -1.62 -12.39 22.45
CA LYS A 50 -2.59 -12.17 23.54
C LYS A 50 -3.77 -11.32 23.06
N PRO A 51 -5.02 -11.64 23.44
CA PRO A 51 -6.18 -10.81 23.14
C PRO A 51 -5.99 -9.37 23.64
N HIS A 52 -6.24 -8.38 22.78
CA HIS A 52 -6.10 -6.97 23.12
C HIS A 52 -7.05 -6.09 22.29
N ARG A 53 -7.25 -4.85 22.74
CA ARG A 53 -7.92 -3.77 22.00
C ARG A 53 -7.01 -2.56 21.94
N HIS A 54 -7.13 -1.77 20.88
CA HIS A 54 -6.47 -0.47 20.84
C HIS A 54 -7.30 0.57 21.59
N PRO A 55 -6.68 1.45 22.39
CA PRO A 55 -7.38 2.55 23.03
C PRO A 55 -7.88 3.55 21.99
N ASP A 56 -9.03 4.15 22.26
CA ASP A 56 -9.56 5.24 21.44
C ASP A 56 -8.58 6.41 21.44
N ARG A 57 -8.38 7.01 20.27
CA ARG A 57 -7.54 8.20 20.10
C ARG A 57 -8.08 9.05 18.95
N SER A 58 -8.08 10.36 19.16
CA SER A 58 -8.31 11.30 18.07
C SER A 58 -7.03 11.40 17.23
N ILE A 59 -7.14 11.11 15.94
CA ILE A 59 -6.06 11.24 14.97
C ILE A 59 -6.51 12.17 13.84
N THR A 60 -5.62 13.05 13.40
CA THR A 60 -5.82 13.84 12.19
C THR A 60 -5.04 13.18 11.07
N VAL A 61 -5.75 12.66 10.07
CA VAL A 61 -5.17 12.07 8.87
C VAL A 61 -5.21 13.14 7.77
N GLN A 62 -4.03 13.61 7.35
CA GLN A 62 -3.93 14.66 6.33
C GLN A 62 -3.98 14.11 4.90
N SER A 63 -3.61 12.85 4.72
CA SER A 63 -3.60 12.14 3.44
C SER A 63 -3.96 10.68 3.65
N VAL A 64 -4.67 10.11 2.68
CA VAL A 64 -5.04 8.69 2.69
C VAL A 64 -4.00 7.90 1.90
N SER A 65 -3.49 6.85 2.52
CA SER A 65 -2.72 5.77 1.94
C SER A 65 -3.63 4.62 1.47
N GLU A 66 -3.17 3.86 0.49
CA GLU A 66 -3.92 2.78 -0.11
C GLU A 66 -3.08 1.50 -0.12
N PHE A 67 -3.67 0.37 0.26
CA PHE A 67 -3.03 -0.93 0.19
C PHE A 67 -3.74 -1.81 -0.83
N PHE A 68 -2.99 -2.38 -1.75
CA PHE A 68 -3.44 -3.30 -2.78
C PHE A 68 -2.88 -4.69 -2.53
N TYR A 69 -3.73 -5.72 -2.55
CA TYR A 69 -3.32 -7.11 -2.53
C TYR A 69 -3.95 -7.88 -3.70
N VAL A 70 -3.13 -8.52 -4.52
CA VAL A 70 -3.61 -9.30 -5.66
C VAL A 70 -3.92 -10.71 -5.21
N GLU A 71 -5.21 -11.07 -5.16
CA GLU A 71 -5.64 -12.42 -4.84
C GLU A 71 -5.45 -13.38 -6.03
N SER A 72 -5.71 -12.90 -7.24
CA SER A 72 -5.44 -13.63 -8.49
C SER A 72 -5.30 -12.66 -9.66
N GLY A 73 -4.38 -12.91 -10.59
CA GLY A 73 -4.19 -12.11 -11.80
C GLY A 73 -2.92 -11.24 -11.75
N LYS A 74 -2.93 -10.12 -12.48
CA LYS A 74 -1.79 -9.21 -12.62
C LYS A 74 -2.20 -7.79 -12.98
N VAL A 75 -1.60 -6.82 -12.30
CA VAL A 75 -1.74 -5.39 -12.61
C VAL A 75 -0.38 -4.72 -12.77
N ARG A 76 -0.35 -3.61 -13.50
CA ARG A 76 0.76 -2.66 -13.53
C ARG A 76 0.36 -1.39 -12.80
N LEU A 77 1.19 -1.02 -11.83
CA LEU A 77 1.11 0.24 -11.11
C LEU A 77 2.03 1.25 -11.78
N THR A 78 1.53 2.46 -12.04
CA THR A 78 2.38 3.62 -12.34
C THR A 78 2.38 4.53 -11.12
N ILE A 79 3.54 4.85 -10.57
CA ILE A 79 3.70 5.70 -9.39
C ILE A 79 4.15 7.08 -9.85
N PHE A 80 3.51 8.12 -9.32
CA PHE A 80 3.78 9.52 -9.63
C PHE A 80 4.20 10.31 -8.39
N ASP A 81 5.00 11.35 -8.57
CA ASP A 81 5.21 12.35 -7.52
C ASP A 81 4.02 13.33 -7.41
N ASP A 82 4.07 14.26 -6.46
CA ASP A 82 3.01 15.26 -6.23
C ASP A 82 2.78 16.19 -7.44
N SER A 83 3.73 16.26 -8.38
CA SER A 83 3.60 17.03 -9.63
C SER A 83 3.11 16.18 -10.80
N TRP A 84 2.64 14.95 -10.53
CA TRP A 84 2.20 13.97 -11.53
C TRP A 84 3.29 13.55 -12.53
N ASN A 85 4.57 13.70 -12.17
CA ASN A 85 5.65 13.12 -12.96
C ASN A 85 5.76 11.62 -12.66
N PRO A 86 5.84 10.74 -13.68
CA PRO A 86 6.00 9.31 -13.44
C PRO A 86 7.37 9.03 -12.82
N VAL A 87 7.37 8.33 -11.69
CA VAL A 87 8.56 7.95 -10.91
C VAL A 87 8.93 6.49 -11.14
N ALA A 88 7.93 5.60 -11.21
CA ALA A 88 8.15 4.17 -11.39
C ALA A 88 6.95 3.48 -12.06
N LYS A 89 7.22 2.33 -12.69
CA LYS A 89 6.18 1.38 -13.14
C LYS A 89 6.51 -0.01 -12.62
N GLU A 90 5.60 -0.62 -11.90
CA GLU A 90 5.81 -1.93 -11.26
C GLU A 90 4.65 -2.86 -11.54
N GLU A 91 4.95 -4.12 -11.83
CA GLU A 91 3.93 -5.16 -11.95
C GLU A 91 3.85 -5.96 -10.64
N ILE A 92 2.61 -6.15 -10.18
CA ILE A 92 2.29 -7.04 -9.07
C ILE A 92 1.25 -8.07 -9.52
N SER A 93 1.38 -9.28 -9.01
CA SER A 93 0.63 -10.47 -9.37
C SER A 93 0.19 -11.25 -8.13
N THR A 94 -0.52 -12.36 -8.33
CA THR A 94 -1.03 -13.24 -7.26
C THR A 94 -0.10 -13.37 -6.05
N GLY A 95 -0.59 -12.96 -4.88
CA GLY A 95 0.13 -13.03 -3.60
C GLY A 95 1.09 -11.85 -3.33
N GLU A 96 1.27 -10.95 -4.28
CA GLU A 96 2.05 -9.72 -4.13
C GLU A 96 1.14 -8.54 -3.72
N PHE A 97 1.75 -7.51 -3.13
CA PHE A 97 1.03 -6.33 -2.66
C PHE A 97 1.76 -5.02 -2.97
N ALA A 98 1.02 -3.93 -2.93
CA ALA A 98 1.56 -2.58 -2.94
C ALA A 98 0.94 -1.72 -1.84
N LEU A 99 1.74 -0.86 -1.23
CA LEU A 99 1.29 0.20 -0.33
C LEU A 99 1.63 1.55 -0.96
N ILE A 100 0.62 2.37 -1.21
CA ILE A 100 0.78 3.74 -1.67
C ILE A 100 0.70 4.67 -0.46
N LEU A 101 1.77 5.40 -0.19
CA LEU A 101 1.90 6.29 0.96
C LEU A 101 1.71 7.76 0.59
N SER A 102 2.20 8.18 -0.58
CA SER A 102 2.14 9.57 -1.05
C SER A 102 2.26 9.67 -2.57
N GLY A 103 2.09 10.89 -3.10
CA GLY A 103 2.07 11.14 -4.54
C GLY A 103 0.77 10.66 -5.18
N GLY A 104 0.85 10.29 -6.46
CA GLY A 104 -0.25 9.71 -7.23
C GLY A 104 0.06 8.30 -7.67
N HIS A 105 -0.96 7.54 -8.04
CA HIS A 105 -0.77 6.25 -8.70
C HIS A 105 -1.85 5.97 -9.73
N GLY A 106 -1.51 5.13 -10.71
CA GLY A 106 -2.42 4.56 -11.68
C GLY A 106 -2.35 3.04 -11.65
N VAL A 107 -3.47 2.37 -11.94
CA VAL A 107 -3.56 0.91 -11.98
C VAL A 107 -4.07 0.48 -13.35
N GLU A 108 -3.26 -0.28 -14.07
CA GLU A 108 -3.60 -0.92 -15.34
C GLU A 108 -3.77 -2.42 -15.10
N PHE A 109 -4.94 -2.97 -15.42
CA PHE A 109 -5.23 -4.40 -15.27
C PHE A 109 -4.74 -5.13 -16.53
N LEU A 110 -3.71 -5.97 -16.40
CA LEU A 110 -3.05 -6.64 -17.54
C LEU A 110 -3.75 -7.94 -17.94
N GLU A 111 -4.51 -8.52 -17.02
CA GLU A 111 -5.37 -9.69 -17.21
C GLU A 111 -6.53 -9.64 -16.20
N ASP A 112 -7.51 -10.54 -16.34
CA ASP A 112 -8.61 -10.67 -15.39
C ASP A 112 -8.06 -10.85 -13.96
N THR A 113 -8.30 -9.85 -13.12
CA THR A 113 -7.65 -9.75 -11.81
C THR A 113 -8.66 -9.50 -10.71
N ARG A 114 -8.52 -10.26 -9.62
CA ARG A 114 -9.20 -10.02 -8.36
C ARG A 114 -8.19 -9.41 -7.39
N MET A 115 -8.45 -8.16 -7.01
CA MET A 115 -7.58 -7.37 -6.13
C MET A 115 -8.39 -6.80 -4.97
N HIS A 116 -7.81 -6.83 -3.77
CA HIS A 116 -8.35 -6.20 -2.59
C HIS A 116 -7.69 -4.83 -2.41
N GLU A 117 -8.52 -3.81 -2.19
CA GLU A 117 -8.08 -2.45 -1.86
C GLU A 117 -8.50 -2.14 -0.42
N VAL A 118 -7.56 -1.60 0.37
CA VAL A 118 -7.80 -1.15 1.74
C VAL A 118 -7.37 0.31 1.87
N LYS A 119 -8.26 1.15 2.40
CA LYS A 119 -8.07 2.59 2.58
C LYS A 119 -8.35 3.01 4.00
N GLN A 120 -7.70 4.06 4.47
CA GLN A 120 -8.08 4.65 5.75
C GLN A 120 -9.41 5.37 5.61
N GLY A 121 -10.28 5.16 6.59
CA GLY A 121 -11.49 5.94 6.75
C GLY A 121 -11.24 7.21 7.60
N PRO A 122 -12.30 8.00 7.83
CA PRO A 122 -13.65 7.82 7.29
C PRO A 122 -13.72 8.05 5.78
N TYR A 123 -14.55 7.29 5.07
CA TYR A 123 -14.75 7.46 3.63
C TYR A 123 -15.62 8.69 3.35
N PRO A 124 -15.15 9.71 2.62
CA PRO A 124 -15.90 10.95 2.38
C PRO A 124 -16.96 10.82 1.27
N GLY A 125 -17.09 9.65 0.63
CA GLY A 125 -17.87 9.47 -0.59
C GLY A 125 -17.04 9.67 -1.86
N ASP A 126 -17.55 9.18 -2.99
CA ASP A 126 -16.80 9.09 -4.25
C ASP A 126 -16.21 10.45 -4.68
N SER A 127 -17.02 11.51 -4.63
CA SER A 127 -16.63 12.86 -5.05
C SER A 127 -15.59 13.54 -4.17
N GLY A 128 -15.41 13.09 -2.93
CA GLY A 128 -14.42 13.62 -1.98
C GLY A 128 -13.19 12.75 -1.81
N SER A 129 -13.13 11.59 -2.48
CA SER A 129 -12.10 10.57 -2.23
C SER A 129 -10.94 10.57 -3.21
N LYS A 130 -11.10 11.19 -4.40
CA LYS A 130 -10.13 11.12 -5.50
C LYS A 130 -10.02 12.44 -6.25
N GLU A 131 -8.80 12.85 -6.54
CA GLU A 131 -8.49 13.89 -7.53
C GLU A 131 -7.85 13.23 -8.76
N PHE A 132 -8.46 13.41 -9.93
CA PHE A 132 -7.98 12.84 -11.20
C PHE A 132 -7.37 13.94 -12.06
N PHE A 133 -6.13 13.77 -12.51
CA PHE A 133 -5.44 14.83 -13.25
C PHE A 133 -5.40 14.58 -14.76
N ARG A 134 -5.33 13.32 -15.23
CA ARG A 134 -5.33 12.93 -16.65
C ARG A 134 -5.83 11.49 -16.86
N PRO A 135 -6.33 11.13 -18.06
CA PRO A 135 -6.49 9.74 -18.45
C PRO A 135 -5.14 9.02 -18.43
N ILE A 136 -5.09 7.82 -17.86
CA ILE A 136 -3.94 6.92 -18.00
C ILE A 136 -4.05 6.34 -19.41
N ALA A 137 -3.05 6.60 -20.26
CA ALA A 137 -2.92 6.01 -21.59
C ALA A 137 -2.17 4.69 -21.53
#